data_AF-A0A4U0V367-F1
#
_entry.id   AF-A0A4U0V367-F1
#
_cell.length_a   1.000
_cell.length_b   1.000
_cell.length_c   1.000
_cell.angle_alpha   90.00
_cell.angle_beta   90.00
_cell.angle_gamma   90.00
#
_symmetry.space_group_name_H-M   'P 1'
#
loop_
_entity.id
_entity.type
_entity.pdbx_description
1 polymer ?
#
loop_
_entity_poly.entity_id
_entity_poly.type
_entity_poly.pdbx_seq_one_letter_code
_entity_poly.pdbx_strand_id
1 'polypeptide(L)'
;MGDSRAVIPRYSIIFSQNSTSNTPRHTANQSSRELQAKPRADLTEYEISVLETHEFTAGPLSLLQTAVRNHTQVLVSCRNNRKLLARVKAFDRHCNMILENVKEMWTEIPRLSDGKKGRPINKDRFISKMFLRGDSVILVLLS
;
A
#
# COMPACT_ATOMS: atom_id res chain seq x y z
N MET A 1 -6.70 -38.64 14.81
CA MET A 1 -6.31 -38.15 16.15
C MET A 1 -5.07 -37.31 15.95
N GLY A 2 -5.18 -35.97 16.06
CA GLY A 2 -4.10 -34.99 15.86
C GLY A 2 -3.67 -34.80 14.39
N ASP A 3 -3.46 -33.62 13.83
CA ASP A 3 -3.38 -32.31 14.45
C ASP A 3 -3.67 -31.21 13.43
N SER A 4 -4.26 -30.14 13.93
CA SER A 4 -4.64 -28.92 13.22
C SER A 4 -3.41 -28.07 12.92
N ARG A 5 -3.32 -27.50 11.71
CA ARG A 5 -2.72 -26.17 11.41
C ARG A 5 -2.70 -25.92 9.91
N ALA A 6 -3.83 -25.44 9.38
CA ALA A 6 -3.75 -24.52 8.26
C ALA A 6 -3.09 -23.23 8.81
N VAL A 7 -1.80 -23.09 8.57
CA VAL A 7 -1.09 -21.83 8.82
C VAL A 7 -1.55 -20.86 7.75
N ILE A 8 -2.62 -20.12 8.05
CA ILE A 8 -2.98 -18.92 7.28
C ILE A 8 -1.90 -17.88 7.64
N PRO A 9 -1.05 -17.44 6.70
CA PRO A 9 -0.04 -16.45 7.03
C PRO A 9 -0.75 -15.15 7.40
N ARG A 10 -0.49 -14.69 8.63
CA ARG A 10 -0.81 -13.34 9.05
C ARG A 10 -0.08 -12.35 8.14
N TYR A 11 -0.74 -11.22 7.94
CA TYR A 11 -0.36 -10.08 7.11
C TYR A 11 -0.67 -10.24 5.63
N SER A 12 -1.71 -9.52 5.23
CA SER A 12 -2.13 -9.13 3.88
C SER A 12 -1.02 -8.35 3.15
N ILE A 13 0.13 -8.99 2.96
CA ILE A 13 1.16 -8.59 2.00
C ILE A 13 0.86 -9.43 0.77
N ILE A 14 0.30 -8.79 -0.27
CA ILE A 14 0.10 -9.46 -1.56
C ILE A 14 1.49 -9.70 -2.16
N PHE A 15 2.07 -10.86 -1.89
CA PHE A 15 3.10 -11.42 -2.75
C PHE A 15 2.40 -12.10 -3.93
N SER A 16 2.84 -11.78 -5.15
CA SER A 16 2.42 -12.48 -6.36
C SER A 16 2.83 -13.95 -6.25
N GLN A 17 1.89 -14.84 -5.96
CA GLN A 17 2.04 -16.28 -6.15
C GLN A 17 0.86 -16.78 -6.96
N ASN A 18 1.16 -17.37 -8.13
CA ASN A 18 0.23 -18.19 -8.89
C ASN A 18 0.03 -19.48 -8.08
N SER A 19 -1.19 -19.76 -7.61
CA SER A 19 -1.53 -21.07 -7.05
C SER A 19 -2.99 -21.40 -7.34
N THR A 20 -3.17 -22.45 -8.15
CA THR A 20 -4.45 -23.10 -8.43
C THR A 20 -4.93 -23.87 -7.21
N SER A 21 -6.14 -23.58 -6.70
CA SER A 21 -6.81 -24.47 -5.73
C SER A 21 -8.30 -24.61 -6.05
N ASN A 22 -8.72 -25.86 -6.22
CA ASN A 22 -10.10 -26.32 -6.32
C ASN A 22 -11.00 -25.73 -5.22
N THR A 23 -12.11 -25.10 -5.59
CA THR A 23 -13.17 -24.66 -4.67
C THR A 23 -14.48 -25.45 -4.87
N PRO A 24 -15.29 -25.65 -3.80
CA PRO A 24 -16.57 -26.35 -3.87
C PRO A 24 -17.61 -25.57 -4.69
N ARG A 25 -18.37 -26.26 -5.54
CA ARG A 25 -19.22 -25.70 -6.60
C ARG A 25 -20.52 -24.98 -6.16
N HIS A 26 -20.73 -24.69 -4.87
CA HIS A 26 -22.04 -24.21 -4.38
C HIS A 26 -22.17 -22.71 -4.05
N THR A 27 -21.16 -21.87 -4.29
CA THR A 27 -21.26 -20.40 -4.06
C THR A 27 -20.73 -19.56 -5.23
N ALA A 28 -20.87 -20.05 -6.46
CA ALA A 28 -20.14 -19.54 -7.63
C ALA A 28 -20.66 -18.24 -8.27
N ASN A 29 -21.68 -17.56 -7.74
CA ASN A 29 -22.24 -16.35 -8.38
C ASN A 29 -22.86 -15.39 -7.36
N GLN A 30 -22.07 -14.79 -6.46
CA GLN A 30 -22.47 -13.52 -5.86
C GLN A 30 -21.70 -12.41 -6.57
N SER A 31 -22.43 -11.44 -7.14
CA SER A 31 -21.80 -10.32 -7.81
C SER A 31 -21.05 -9.46 -6.79
N SER A 32 -19.89 -8.89 -7.15
CA SER A 32 -19.11 -8.04 -6.22
C SER A 32 -19.93 -6.88 -5.66
N ARG A 33 -20.95 -6.43 -6.41
CA ARG A 33 -21.92 -5.41 -6.02
C ARG A 33 -22.87 -5.87 -4.91
N GLU A 34 -23.31 -7.13 -4.94
CA GLU A 34 -24.15 -7.69 -3.86
C GLU A 34 -23.37 -7.81 -2.55
N LEU A 35 -22.08 -8.16 -2.64
CA LEU A 35 -21.19 -8.24 -1.48
C LEU A 35 -20.91 -6.85 -0.87
N GLN A 36 -20.81 -5.80 -1.69
CA GLN A 36 -20.63 -4.42 -1.22
C GLN A 36 -21.85 -3.86 -0.46
N ALA A 37 -23.05 -4.34 -0.78
CA ALA A 37 -24.28 -3.88 -0.14
C ALA A 37 -24.52 -4.51 1.25
N LYS A 38 -23.85 -5.62 1.57
CA LYS A 38 -23.96 -6.30 2.87
C LYS A 38 -23.04 -5.65 3.90
N PRO A 39 -23.44 -5.55 5.18
CA PRO A 39 -22.53 -5.16 6.25
C PRO A 39 -21.33 -6.11 6.34
N ARG A 40 -20.11 -5.57 6.48
CA ARG A 40 -18.88 -6.39 6.58
C ARG A 40 -18.89 -7.39 7.74
N ALA A 41 -19.68 -7.15 8.78
CA ALA A 41 -19.82 -8.04 9.94
C ALA A 41 -20.51 -9.38 9.59
N ASP A 42 -21.33 -9.39 8.53
CA ASP A 42 -22.13 -10.56 8.14
C ASP A 42 -21.46 -11.40 7.05
N LEU A 43 -20.27 -10.98 6.60
CA LEU A 43 -19.52 -11.63 5.52
C LEU A 43 -18.57 -12.69 6.06
N THR A 44 -18.47 -13.80 5.32
CA THR A 44 -17.45 -14.81 5.56
C THR A 44 -16.05 -14.30 5.21
N GLU A 45 -15.01 -14.91 5.77
CA GLU A 45 -13.62 -14.56 5.47
C GLU A 45 -13.29 -14.66 3.96
N TYR A 46 -13.90 -15.62 3.27
CA TYR A 46 -13.76 -15.77 1.81
C TYR A 46 -14.39 -14.59 1.06
N GLU A 47 -15.62 -14.19 1.41
CA GLU A 47 -16.30 -13.05 0.79
C GLU A 47 -15.56 -11.73 1.04
N ILE A 48 -14.98 -11.56 2.24
CA ILE A 48 -14.13 -10.41 2.56
C ILE A 48 -12.90 -10.38 1.66
N SER A 49 -12.23 -11.51 1.44
CA SER A 49 -11.07 -11.61 0.54
C SER A 49 -11.42 -11.27 -0.91
N VAL A 50 -12.58 -11.74 -1.39
CA VAL A 50 -13.08 -11.41 -2.74
C VAL A 50 -13.36 -9.92 -2.86
N LEU A 51 -14.00 -9.31 -1.85
CA LEU A 51 -14.24 -7.86 -1.82
C LEU A 51 -12.94 -7.05 -1.78
N GLU A 52 -11.98 -7.41 -0.92
CA GLU A 52 -10.70 -6.72 -0.83
C GLU A 52 -9.96 -6.79 -2.18
N THR A 53 -9.94 -7.96 -2.82
CA THR A 53 -9.34 -8.13 -4.15
C THR A 53 -10.02 -7.24 -5.20
N HIS A 54 -11.35 -7.13 -5.15
CA HIS A 54 -12.09 -6.25 -6.05
C HIS A 54 -11.81 -4.76 -5.76
N GLU A 55 -11.77 -4.35 -4.49
CA GLU A 55 -11.42 -3.00 -4.06
C GLU A 55 -9.99 -2.61 -4.49
N PHE A 56 -9.05 -3.54 -4.45
CA PHE A 56 -7.68 -3.31 -4.94
C PHE A 56 -7.60 -3.18 -6.46
N THR A 57 -8.39 -3.95 -7.21
CA THR A 57 -8.30 -4.01 -8.68
C THR A 57 -9.10 -2.93 -9.39
N ALA A 58 -10.28 -2.58 -8.87
CA ALA A 58 -11.19 -1.63 -9.50
C ALA A 58 -11.39 -0.34 -8.70
N GLY A 59 -10.82 -0.25 -7.49
CA GLY A 59 -10.94 0.91 -6.61
C GLY A 59 -9.77 1.90 -6.74
N PRO A 60 -9.74 2.93 -5.87
CA PRO A 60 -8.70 3.97 -5.89
C PRO A 60 -7.28 3.43 -5.63
N LEU A 61 -7.16 2.27 -4.96
CA LEU A 61 -5.87 1.62 -4.70
C LEU A 61 -5.31 0.87 -5.92
N SER A 62 -6.07 0.73 -7.01
CA SER A 62 -5.60 0.12 -8.27
C SER A 62 -4.39 0.84 -8.87
N LEU A 63 -4.23 2.13 -8.56
CA LEU A 63 -3.04 2.91 -8.90
C LEU A 63 -1.77 2.30 -8.29
N LEU A 64 -1.80 1.91 -7.01
CA LEU A 64 -0.68 1.26 -6.32
C LEU A 64 -0.46 -0.17 -6.84
N GLN A 65 -1.53 -0.90 -7.16
CA GLN A 65 -1.41 -2.21 -7.78
C GLN A 65 -0.70 -2.14 -9.14
N THR A 66 -1.06 -1.14 -9.95
CA THR A 66 -0.40 -0.86 -11.23
C THR A 66 1.08 -0.49 -11.00
N ALA A 67 1.37 0.32 -9.99
CA ALA A 67 2.74 0.71 -9.65
C ALA A 67 3.63 -0.49 -9.27
N VAL A 68 3.11 -1.42 -8.45
CA VAL A 68 3.83 -2.63 -8.06
C VAL A 68 4.06 -3.54 -9.27
N ARG A 69 3.03 -3.79 -10.08
CA ARG A 69 3.09 -4.71 -11.23
C ARG A 69 4.06 -4.22 -12.30
N ASN A 70 3.99 -2.94 -12.63
CA ASN A 70 4.80 -2.34 -13.70
C ASN A 70 6.16 -1.86 -13.19
N HIS A 71 6.43 -2.04 -11.89
CA HIS A 71 7.59 -1.47 -11.22
C HIS A 71 7.75 0.04 -11.48
N THR A 72 6.66 0.80 -11.64
CA THR A 72 6.75 2.23 -11.93
C THR A 72 7.13 3.03 -10.69
N GLN A 73 7.67 4.22 -10.92
CA GLN A 73 8.08 5.11 -9.85
C GLN A 73 6.85 5.87 -9.34
N VAL A 74 6.81 6.11 -8.04
CA VAL A 74 5.76 6.88 -7.39
C VAL A 74 6.36 8.05 -6.65
N LEU A 75 5.65 9.18 -6.69
CA LEU A 75 5.89 10.32 -5.81
C LEU A 75 4.86 10.28 -4.69
N VAL A 76 5.33 10.13 -3.45
CA VAL A 76 4.51 10.12 -2.24
C VAL A 76 4.74 11.40 -1.46
N SER A 77 3.68 12.14 -1.18
CA SER A 77 3.70 13.30 -0.30
C SER A 77 3.33 12.90 1.13
N CYS A 78 4.24 13.11 2.07
CA CYS A 78 4.03 12.80 3.48
C CYS A 78 3.55 14.00 4.30
N ARG A 79 2.92 13.73 5.45
CA ARG A 79 2.38 14.74 6.39
C ARG A 79 3.42 15.67 6.99
N ASN A 80 4.67 15.22 7.12
CA ASN A 80 5.80 16.01 7.62
C ASN A 80 6.44 16.91 6.55
N ASN A 81 5.71 17.24 5.48
CA ASN A 81 6.19 18.00 4.32
C ASN A 81 7.41 17.40 3.60
N ARG A 82 7.66 16.09 3.80
CA ARG A 82 8.66 15.35 3.03
C ARG A 82 8.02 14.71 1.81
N LYS A 83 8.78 14.61 0.72
CA LYS A 83 8.38 13.92 -0.50
C LYS A 83 9.27 12.70 -0.68
N LEU A 84 8.68 11.56 -1.02
CA LEU A 84 9.40 10.32 -1.31
C LEU A 84 9.21 10.00 -2.78
N LEU A 85 10.30 9.85 -3.51
CA LEU A 85 10.29 9.30 -4.85
C LEU A 85 10.83 7.87 -4.76
N ALA A 86 10.00 6.87 -5.02
CA ALA A 86 10.31 5.47 -4.72
C ALA A 86 9.62 4.48 -5.67
N ARG A 87 9.97 3.19 -5.56
CA ARG A 87 9.19 2.10 -6.17
C ARG A 87 8.49 1.31 -5.08
N VAL A 88 7.21 1.00 -5.28
CA VAL A 88 6.42 0.20 -4.33
C VAL A 88 6.65 -1.27 -4.59
N LYS A 89 7.02 -2.03 -3.54
CA LYS A 89 7.13 -3.49 -3.58
C LYS A 89 5.87 -4.20 -3.12
N ALA A 90 5.22 -3.64 -2.11
CA ALA A 90 3.95 -4.12 -1.59
C ALA A 90 3.21 -2.98 -0.91
N PHE A 91 1.89 -3.11 -0.80
CA PHE A 91 1.03 -2.21 -0.05
C PHE A 91 -0.12 -3.00 0.59
N ASP A 92 -0.85 -2.35 1.49
CA ASP A 92 -2.07 -2.91 2.10
C ASP A 92 -3.25 -1.93 2.02
N ARG A 93 -4.39 -2.33 2.58
CA ARG A 93 -5.63 -1.52 2.63
C ARG A 93 -5.51 -0.23 3.44
N HIS A 94 -4.52 -0.12 4.32
CA HIS A 94 -4.26 1.07 5.12
C HIS A 94 -3.28 2.02 4.42
N CYS A 95 -2.89 1.72 3.18
CA CYS A 95 -1.82 2.40 2.46
C CYS A 95 -0.46 2.31 3.18
N ASN A 96 -0.23 1.31 4.04
CA ASN A 96 1.14 0.99 4.43
C ASN A 96 1.87 0.46 3.20
N MET A 97 3.13 0.83 3.03
CA MET A 97 3.91 0.48 1.84
C MET A 97 5.29 -0.04 2.20
N ILE A 98 5.73 -1.05 1.47
CA ILE A 98 7.14 -1.46 1.41
C ILE A 98 7.72 -0.79 0.17
N LEU A 99 8.68 0.10 0.38
CA LEU A 99 9.32 0.89 -0.67
C LEU A 99 10.76 0.45 -0.86
N GLU A 100 11.25 0.55 -2.10
CA GLU A 100 12.67 0.39 -2.44
C GLU A 100 13.18 1.57 -3.26
N ASN A 101 14.50 1.74 -3.24
CA ASN A 101 15.21 2.82 -3.96
C ASN A 101 14.59 4.20 -3.65
N VAL A 102 14.38 4.47 -2.36
CA VAL A 102 13.67 5.64 -1.89
C VAL A 102 14.60 6.84 -1.89
N LYS A 103 14.21 7.88 -2.61
CA LYS A 103 14.78 9.21 -2.52
C LYS A 103 13.84 10.09 -1.70
N GLU A 104 14.22 10.39 -0.48
CA GLU A 104 13.48 11.30 0.39
C GLU A 104 14.01 12.73 0.21
N MET A 105 13.10 13.67 0.01
CA MET A 105 13.40 15.07 -0.30
C MET A 105 12.63 15.99 0.66
N TRP A 106 13.33 17.00 1.18
CA TRP A 106 12.75 18.03 2.04
C TRP A 106 13.52 19.35 1.89
N THR A 107 12.93 20.44 2.37
CA THR A 107 13.56 21.75 2.38
C THR A 107 13.87 22.14 3.81
N GLU A 108 15.12 22.48 4.09
CA GLU A 108 15.56 23.04 5.37
C GLU A 108 15.75 24.54 5.24
N ILE A 109 15.33 25.28 6.26
CA ILE A 109 15.57 26.72 6.35
C ILE A 109 16.59 26.91 7.49
N PRO A 110 17.89 27.05 7.18
CA PRO A 110 18.91 27.22 8.19
C PRO A 110 18.69 28.53 8.95
N ARG A 111 19.14 28.59 10.20
CA ARG A 111 19.22 29.84 10.95
C ARG A 111 20.61 30.43 10.79
N LEU A 112 20.68 31.71 10.43
CA LEU A 112 21.94 32.45 10.37
C LEU A 112 22.45 32.77 11.80
N SER A 113 23.71 33.16 11.91
CA SER A 113 24.33 33.61 13.18
C SER A 113 23.59 34.79 13.83
N ASP A 114 22.93 35.62 13.02
CA ASP A 114 22.06 36.75 13.43
C ASP A 114 20.61 36.30 13.76
N GLY A 115 20.35 34.99 13.89
CA GLY A 115 19.02 34.45 14.23
C GLY A 115 17.96 34.52 13.12
N LYS A 116 18.22 35.24 12.02
CA LYS A 116 17.34 35.34 10.85
C LYS A 116 17.26 34.02 10.08
N LYS A 117 16.12 33.78 9.43
CA LYS A 117 15.92 32.64 8.52
C LYS A 117 16.80 32.83 7.27
N GLY A 118 17.62 31.84 6.97
CA GLY A 118 18.43 31.79 5.75
C GLY A 118 17.63 31.39 4.52
N ARG A 119 18.33 31.21 3.39
CA ARG A 119 17.71 30.73 2.15
C ARG A 119 17.26 29.27 2.30
N PRO A 120 16.09 28.88 1.77
CA PRO A 120 15.67 27.48 1.76
C PRO A 120 16.66 26.61 0.99
N ILE A 121 17.11 25.52 1.60
CA ILE A 121 18.06 24.55 1.03
C ILE A 121 17.32 23.24 0.82
N ASN A 122 17.31 22.74 -0.40
CA ASN A 122 16.78 21.42 -0.70
C ASN A 122 17.79 20.36 -0.27
N LYS A 123 17.31 19.41 0.54
CA LYS A 123 18.05 18.25 1.02
C LYS A 123 17.39 17.00 0.49
N ASP A 124 18.22 16.02 0.19
CA ASP A 124 17.79 14.68 -0.14
C ASP A 124 18.63 13.63 0.58
N ARG A 125 18.04 12.45 0.78
CA ARG A 125 18.76 11.26 1.21
C ARG A 125 18.24 10.03 0.48
N PHE A 126 19.12 9.06 0.32
CA PHE A 126 18.79 7.77 -0.28
C PHE A 126 18.60 6.69 0.79
N ILE A 127 17.57 5.87 0.62
CA ILE A 127 17.24 4.76 1.50
C ILE A 127 16.90 3.55 0.63
N SER A 128 17.70 2.49 0.72
CA SER A 128 17.58 1.32 -0.15
C SER A 128 16.24 0.59 0.01
N LYS A 129 15.77 0.43 1.25
CA LYS A 129 14.50 -0.21 1.61
C LYS A 129 13.86 0.54 2.78
N MET A 130 12.56 0.79 2.70
CA MET A 130 11.81 1.53 3.71
C MET A 130 10.43 0.92 3.90
N PHE A 131 9.99 0.82 5.15
CA PHE A 131 8.57 0.63 5.48
C PHE A 131 7.95 2.01 5.76
N LEU A 132 6.88 2.33 5.03
CA LEU A 132 6.12 3.56 5.21
C LEU A 132 4.73 3.23 5.77
N ARG A 133 4.36 3.87 6.87
CA ARG A 133 3.03 3.74 7.46
C ARG A 133 2.03 4.65 6.74
N GLY A 134 0.84 4.14 6.46
CA GLY A 134 -0.18 4.82 5.65
C GLY A 134 -0.75 6.08 6.28
N ASP A 135 -0.77 6.19 7.62
CA ASP A 135 -1.20 7.41 8.33
C ASP A 135 -0.37 8.65 7.94
N SER A 136 0.87 8.44 7.49
CA SER A 136 1.78 9.51 7.07
C SER A 136 1.56 9.97 5.63
N VAL A 137 0.83 9.21 4.82
CA VAL A 137 0.61 9.49 3.39
C VAL A 137 -0.53 10.49 3.21
N ILE A 138 -0.33 11.49 2.36
CA ILE A 138 -1.37 12.45 1.96
C ILE A 138 -1.78 12.23 0.51
N LEU A 139 -0.79 12.13 -0.38
CA LEU A 139 -1.00 12.04 -1.82
C LEU A 139 0.01 11.06 -2.42
N VAL A 140 -0.44 10.27 -3.38
CA VAL A 140 0.38 9.38 -4.21
C VAL A 140 0.14 9.73 -5.67
N LEU A 141 1.22 9.88 -6.42
CA LEU A 141 1.19 10.16 -7.86
C LEU A 141 2.08 9.15 -8.59
N LEU A 142 1.60 8.61 -9.70
CA LEU A 142 2.43 7.84 -10.62
C LEU A 142 3.36 8.79 -11.37
N SER A 143 4.66 8.50 -11.37
CA SER A 143 5.70 9.27 -12.04
C SER A 143 6.16 8.62 -13.34
#